data_AF-A0A397TDE9-F1
#
_entry.id   AF-A0A397TDE9-F1
#
_cell.length_a   1.000
_cell.length_b   1.000
_cell.length_c   1.000
_cell.angle_alpha   90.00
_cell.angle_beta   90.00
_cell.angle_gamma   90.00
#
_symmetry.space_group_name_H-M   'P 1'
#
loop_
_entity.id
_entity.type
_entity.pdbx_description
1 polymer ?
#
loop_
_entity_poly.entity_id
_entity_poly.type
_entity_poly.pdbx_seq_one_letter_code
_entity_poly.pdbx_strand_id
1 'polypeptide(L)'
;MASQNLTDDRQLQSLSLNDSELVEIRARQRTFEGAYWRTCLSSFGFALIILRIFEKEFFSIGLIFVAFGGAMLCISALRRRNNLDIFDKSKPFVTSGGYVVLTGGIATLTYLALLIMILRLEEPKTKNG
;
A
#
# COMPACT_ATOMS: atom_id res chain seq x y z
N MET A 1 -33.86 -36.84 -5.04
CA MET A 1 -33.52 -36.36 -6.39
C MET A 1 -34.14 -35.00 -6.78
N ALA A 2 -35.08 -34.41 -6.02
CA ALA A 2 -35.69 -33.11 -6.35
C ALA A 2 -34.88 -31.86 -5.93
N SER A 3 -33.86 -32.02 -5.07
CA SER A 3 -33.11 -30.87 -4.52
C SER A 3 -31.96 -30.38 -5.40
N GLN A 4 -31.50 -31.17 -6.40
CA GLN A 4 -30.39 -30.76 -7.27
C GLN A 4 -30.85 -29.82 -8.40
N ASN A 5 -32.06 -30.03 -8.95
CA ASN A 5 -32.61 -29.19 -10.02
C ASN A 5 -32.84 -27.73 -9.56
N LEU A 6 -33.25 -27.52 -8.31
CA LEU A 6 -33.54 -26.17 -7.78
C LEU A 6 -32.27 -25.29 -7.63
N THR A 7 -31.11 -25.91 -7.39
CA THR A 7 -29.82 -25.22 -7.28
C THR A 7 -29.25 -24.84 -8.63
N ASP A 8 -29.43 -25.69 -9.64
CA ASP A 8 -28.97 -25.41 -11.01
C ASP A 8 -29.81 -24.29 -11.65
N ASP A 9 -31.13 -24.27 -11.45
CA ASP A 9 -32.00 -23.21 -11.97
C ASP A 9 -31.67 -21.82 -11.39
N ARG A 10 -31.27 -21.76 -10.11
CA ARG A 10 -30.88 -20.49 -9.46
C ARG A 10 -29.51 -20.00 -9.95
N GLN A 11 -28.59 -20.92 -10.25
CA GLN A 11 -27.30 -20.58 -10.87
C GLN A 11 -27.47 -20.14 -12.33
N LEU A 12 -28.37 -20.77 -13.08
CA LEU A 12 -28.70 -20.40 -14.46
C LEU A 12 -29.45 -19.06 -14.56
N GLN A 13 -30.32 -18.73 -13.60
CA GLN A 13 -30.94 -17.40 -13.50
C GLN A 13 -29.93 -16.32 -13.07
N SER A 14 -28.95 -16.65 -12.23
CA SER A 14 -27.87 -15.72 -11.87
C SER A 14 -26.90 -15.39 -13.02
N LEU A 15 -26.90 -16.21 -14.08
CA LEU A 15 -26.12 -15.97 -15.31
C LEU A 15 -26.84 -15.04 -16.30
N SER A 16 -28.16 -14.88 -16.17
CA SER A 16 -28.97 -13.95 -16.94
C SER A 16 -29.20 -12.67 -16.12
N LEU A 17 -28.15 -11.87 -15.95
CA LEU A 17 -28.22 -10.56 -15.30
C LEU A 17 -29.32 -9.71 -15.94
N ASN A 18 -30.20 -9.13 -15.13
CA ASN A 18 -31.26 -8.25 -15.61
C ASN A 18 -30.64 -6.97 -16.21
N ASP A 19 -31.28 -6.32 -17.19
CA ASP A 19 -30.73 -5.14 -17.87
C ASP A 19 -30.39 -4.00 -16.88
N SER A 20 -31.15 -3.89 -15.79
CA SER A 20 -30.92 -2.96 -14.69
C SER A 20 -29.64 -3.27 -13.90
N GLU A 21 -29.34 -4.54 -13.64
CA GLU A 21 -28.11 -4.98 -12.95
C GLU A 21 -26.88 -4.77 -13.84
N LEU A 22 -27.01 -4.99 -15.15
CA LEU A 22 -25.95 -4.70 -16.12
C LEU A 22 -25.58 -3.22 -16.17
N VAL A 23 -26.56 -2.32 -16.02
CA VAL A 23 -26.34 -0.88 -15.92
C VAL A 23 -25.59 -0.54 -14.63
N GLU A 24 -25.96 -1.16 -13.51
CA GLU A 24 -25.29 -0.93 -12.22
C GLU A 24 -23.84 -1.42 -12.21
N ILE A 25 -23.56 -2.61 -12.77
CA ILE A 25 -22.19 -3.15 -12.89
C ILE A 25 -21.34 -2.25 -13.78
N ARG A 26 -21.88 -1.79 -14.92
CA ARG A 26 -21.17 -0.87 -15.83
C ARG A 26 -20.92 0.49 -15.17
N ALA A 27 -21.89 1.00 -14.41
CA ALA A 27 -21.74 2.23 -13.64
C ALA A 27 -20.64 2.09 -12.59
N ARG A 28 -20.63 0.96 -11.85
CA ARG A 28 -19.58 0.63 -10.87
C ARG A 28 -18.21 0.48 -11.52
N GLN A 29 -18.10 -0.16 -12.68
CA GLN A 29 -16.82 -0.27 -13.40
C GLN A 29 -16.30 1.09 -13.87
N ARG A 30 -17.16 1.98 -14.38
CA ARG A 30 -16.71 3.31 -14.83
C ARG A 30 -16.30 4.21 -13.66
N THR A 31 -16.91 4.06 -12.50
CA THR A 31 -16.71 4.96 -11.36
C THR A 31 -15.75 4.40 -10.32
N PHE A 32 -15.92 3.15 -9.90
CA PHE A 32 -15.16 2.54 -8.84
C PHE A 32 -13.85 1.97 -9.39
N GLU A 33 -13.93 1.02 -10.32
CA GLU A 33 -12.76 0.37 -10.92
C GLU A 33 -11.94 1.36 -11.74
N GLY A 34 -12.61 2.15 -12.60
CA GLY A 34 -11.95 3.15 -13.45
C GLY A 34 -11.32 4.32 -12.67
N ALA A 35 -11.84 4.69 -11.50
CA ALA A 35 -11.15 5.66 -10.64
C ALA A 35 -9.93 5.03 -9.96
N TYR A 36 -10.06 3.80 -9.45
CA TYR A 36 -8.94 3.09 -8.85
C TYR A 36 -7.78 2.93 -9.84
N TRP A 37 -8.09 2.54 -11.07
CA TRP A 37 -7.07 2.33 -12.10
C TRP A 37 -6.38 3.62 -12.53
N ARG A 38 -7.12 4.72 -12.70
CA ARG A 38 -6.52 6.03 -12.97
C ARG A 38 -5.67 6.53 -11.81
N THR A 39 -6.12 6.35 -10.57
CA THR A 39 -5.36 6.77 -9.38
C THR A 39 -4.10 5.93 -9.19
N CYS A 40 -4.19 4.61 -9.31
CA CYS A 40 -3.04 3.71 -9.22
C CYS A 40 -2.02 4.00 -10.33
N LEU A 41 -2.47 4.15 -11.57
CA LEU A 41 -1.60 4.43 -12.70
C LEU A 41 -0.95 5.82 -12.60
N SER A 42 -1.71 6.83 -12.16
CA SER A 42 -1.19 8.18 -11.91
C SER A 42 -0.17 8.19 -10.78
N SER A 43 -0.46 7.49 -9.66
CA SER A 43 0.46 7.37 -8.53
C SER A 43 1.74 6.61 -8.92
N PHE A 44 1.61 5.54 -9.71
CA PHE A 44 2.73 4.77 -10.23
C PHE A 44 3.59 5.59 -11.20
N GLY A 45 2.96 6.29 -12.16
CA GLY A 45 3.67 7.16 -13.09
C GLY A 45 4.38 8.31 -12.39
N PHE A 46 3.75 8.94 -11.40
CA PHE A 46 4.37 9.99 -10.59
C PHE A 46 5.56 9.46 -9.78
N ALA A 47 5.45 8.26 -9.20
CA ALA A 47 6.57 7.62 -8.51
C ALA A 47 7.76 7.33 -9.45
N LEU A 48 7.51 6.90 -10.69
CA LEU A 48 8.55 6.71 -11.69
C LEU A 48 9.20 8.03 -12.13
N ILE A 49 8.43 9.11 -12.24
CA ILE A 49 8.95 10.46 -12.52
C ILE A 49 9.85 10.92 -11.38
N ILE A 50 9.42 10.75 -10.12
CA ILE A 50 10.27 11.03 -8.94
C ILE A 50 11.55 10.21 -9.01
N LEU A 51 11.48 8.92 -9.36
CA LEU A 51 12.66 8.07 -9.49
C LEU A 51 13.60 8.51 -10.64
N ARG A 52 13.04 9.12 -11.69
CA ARG A 52 13.76 9.59 -12.90
C ARG A 52 14.32 11.01 -12.75
N ILE A 53 13.68 11.88 -11.98
CA ILE A 53 13.98 13.33 -11.90
C ILE A 53 15.18 13.63 -10.99
N PHE A 54 15.57 12.64 -10.19
CA PHE A 54 16.68 12.74 -9.27
C PHE A 54 18.00 12.38 -10.00
N GLU A 55 18.76 13.42 -10.36
CA GLU A 55 20.20 13.36 -10.67
C GLU A 55 20.95 12.46 -9.67
N LYS A 56 22.13 11.94 -10.02
CA LYS A 56 22.85 10.90 -9.24
C LYS A 56 22.98 11.21 -7.74
N GLU A 57 22.97 12.48 -7.37
CA GLU A 57 23.08 12.98 -5.99
C GLU A 57 21.85 12.65 -5.12
N PHE A 58 20.66 12.55 -5.72
CA PHE A 58 19.42 12.27 -5.00
C PHE A 58 19.06 10.78 -4.96
N PHE A 59 19.80 9.90 -5.64
CA PHE A 59 19.62 8.45 -5.57
C PHE A 59 19.78 7.92 -4.14
N SER A 60 20.70 8.50 -3.36
CA SER A 60 20.90 8.17 -1.94
C SER A 60 19.65 8.43 -1.10
N ILE A 61 18.90 9.49 -1.40
CA ILE A 61 17.65 9.84 -0.70
C ILE A 61 16.54 8.85 -1.06
N GLY A 62 16.42 8.49 -2.35
CA GLY A 62 15.49 7.46 -2.81
C GLY A 62 15.76 6.09 -2.18
N LEU A 63 17.04 5.71 -2.04
CA LEU A 63 17.45 4.45 -1.41
C LEU A 63 17.01 4.37 0.07
N ILE A 64 17.13 5.47 0.81
CA ILE A 64 16.67 5.57 2.20
C ILE A 64 15.15 5.37 2.28
N PHE A 65 14.38 5.94 1.35
CA PHE A 65 12.93 5.76 1.29
C PHE A 65 12.52 4.33 0.91
N VAL A 66 13.26 3.68 0.00
CA VAL A 66 13.05 2.26 -0.34
C VAL A 66 13.34 1.37 0.87
N ALA A 67 14.43 1.62 1.59
CA ALA A 67 14.76 0.90 2.82
C ALA A 67 13.70 1.11 3.92
N PHE A 68 13.23 2.34 4.10
CA PHE A 68 12.14 2.67 5.03
C PHE A 68 10.82 1.97 4.66
N GLY A 69 10.43 2.01 3.39
CA GLY A 69 9.26 1.29 2.88
C GLY A 69 9.37 -0.22 3.08
N GLY A 70 10.54 -0.80 2.83
CA GLY A 70 10.83 -2.20 3.11
C GLY A 70 10.72 -2.56 4.58
N ALA A 71 11.24 -1.73 5.48
CA ALA A 71 11.12 -1.91 6.93
C ALA A 71 9.64 -1.88 7.37
N MET A 72 8.86 -0.93 6.86
CA MET A 72 7.41 -0.83 7.14
C MET A 72 6.63 -2.05 6.62
N LEU A 73 6.97 -2.57 5.43
CA LEU A 73 6.39 -3.80 4.90
C LEU A 73 6.73 -5.02 5.76
N CYS A 74 7.98 -5.16 6.21
CA CYS A 74 8.39 -6.22 7.13
C CYS A 74 7.62 -6.15 8.46
N ILE A 75 7.48 -4.97 9.06
CA ILE A 75 6.71 -4.78 10.30
C ILE A 75 5.24 -5.14 10.10
N SER A 76 4.66 -4.72 8.96
CA SER A 76 3.27 -5.06 8.61
C SER A 76 3.07 -6.57 8.43
N ALA A 77 3.99 -7.26 7.74
CA ALA A 77 3.97 -8.70 7.56
C ALA A 77 4.14 -9.46 8.89
N LEU A 78 5.05 -9.02 9.76
CA LEU A 78 5.23 -9.58 11.10
C LEU A 78 3.99 -9.39 11.96
N ARG A 79 3.39 -8.20 11.93
CA ARG A 79 2.11 -7.94 12.61
C ARG A 79 0.99 -8.82 12.05
N ARG A 80 0.90 -8.99 10.74
CA ARG A 80 -0.10 -9.85 10.08
C ARG A 80 0.03 -11.29 10.56
N ARG A 81 1.25 -11.84 10.63
CA ARG A 81 1.51 -13.19 11.12
C ARG A 81 1.13 -13.35 12.60
N ASN A 82 1.41 -12.34 13.43
CA ASN A 82 1.07 -12.35 14.84
C ASN A 82 -0.44 -12.18 15.12
N ASN A 83 -1.17 -11.54 14.20
CA ASN A 83 -2.62 -11.32 14.25
C ASN A 83 -3.44 -12.42 13.53
N LEU A 84 -2.87 -13.56 13.14
CA LEU A 84 -3.69 -14.68 12.63
C LEU A 84 -4.41 -15.45 13.76
N ASP A 85 -4.00 -15.21 15.01
CA ASP A 85 -4.45 -15.92 16.21
C ASP A 85 -5.59 -15.19 16.97
N ILE A 86 -6.36 -14.35 16.27
CA ILE A 86 -7.40 -13.46 16.85
C ILE A 86 -8.58 -14.24 17.45
N PHE A 87 -8.75 -15.52 17.14
CA PHE A 87 -9.86 -16.34 17.66
C PHE A 87 -9.56 -17.02 19.00
N ASP A 88 -8.35 -16.87 19.55
CA ASP A 88 -8.01 -17.42 20.87
C ASP A 88 -8.41 -16.44 22.00
N LYS A 89 -9.57 -16.69 22.60
CA LYS A 89 -10.17 -15.89 23.69
C LYS A 89 -9.39 -15.93 25.01
N SER A 90 -8.34 -16.76 25.12
CA SER A 90 -7.56 -16.92 26.35
C SER A 90 -6.48 -15.85 26.56
N LYS A 91 -6.18 -15.04 25.54
CA LYS A 91 -5.10 -14.05 25.57
C LYS A 91 -5.62 -12.68 26.03
N PRO A 92 -4.97 -12.01 27.01
CA PRO A 92 -5.35 -10.67 27.43
C PRO A 92 -5.23 -9.69 26.26
N PHE A 93 -6.14 -8.72 26.17
CA PHE A 93 -6.17 -7.73 25.09
C PHE A 93 -4.93 -6.84 25.15
N VAL A 94 -3.96 -7.09 24.28
CA VAL A 94 -2.76 -6.26 24.17
C VAL A 94 -3.01 -5.20 23.10
N THR A 95 -3.16 -3.94 23.52
CA THR A 95 -3.28 -2.81 22.59
C THR A 95 -2.05 -2.71 21.69
N SER A 96 -2.24 -2.34 20.42
CA SER A 96 -1.18 -2.26 19.40
C SER A 96 -0.10 -1.17 19.64
N GLY A 97 -0.01 -0.61 20.85
CA GLY A 97 0.86 0.51 21.22
C GLY A 97 2.34 0.26 20.96
N GLY A 98 2.84 -0.97 21.17
CA GLY A 98 4.23 -1.31 20.88
C GLY A 98 4.60 -1.13 19.40
N TYR A 99 3.71 -1.53 18.49
CA TYR A 99 3.93 -1.32 17.05
C TYR A 99 3.83 0.14 16.67
N VAL A 100 2.97 0.93 17.32
CA VAL A 100 2.84 2.37 17.06
C VAL A 100 4.12 3.10 17.43
N VAL A 101 4.69 2.82 18.61
CA VAL A 101 5.96 3.41 19.05
C VAL A 101 7.11 2.98 18.14
N LEU A 102 7.15 1.70 17.73
CA LEU A 102 8.15 1.19 16.81
C LEU A 102 8.09 1.91 15.45
N THR A 103 6.91 2.01 14.84
CA THR A 103 6.73 2.69 13.55
C THR A 103 7.01 4.18 13.65
N GLY A 104 6.64 4.81 14.77
CA GLY A 104 6.92 6.22 15.03
C GLY A 104 8.42 6.48 15.10
N GLY A 105 9.16 5.69 15.87
CA GLY A 105 10.62 5.84 16.00
C GLY A 105 11.36 5.67 14.68
N ILE A 106 10.97 4.67 13.87
CA ILE A 106 11.56 4.46 12.54
C ILE A 106 11.25 5.64 11.62
N ALA A 107 10.01 6.16 11.61
CA ALA A 107 9.65 7.32 10.82
C ALA A 107 10.45 8.57 11.24
N THR A 108 10.59 8.82 12.54
CA THR A 108 11.40 9.94 13.05
C THR A 108 12.86 9.83 12.61
N LEU A 109 13.46 8.64 12.71
CA LEU A 109 14.84 8.40 12.25
C LEU A 109 14.99 8.63 10.74
N THR A 110 14.03 8.18 9.93
CA THR A 110 14.03 8.40 8.49
C THR A 110 13.93 9.89 8.14
N TYR A 111 13.08 10.65 8.83
CA TYR A 111 12.98 12.09 8.63
C TYR A 111 14.26 12.84 9.04
N LEU A 112 14.92 12.42 10.13
CA LEU A 112 16.22 12.98 10.53
C LEU A 112 17.31 12.69 9.50
N ALA A 113 17.36 11.47 8.96
CA ALA A 113 18.31 11.10 7.91
C ALA A 113 18.10 11.91 6.62
N LEU A 114 16.84 12.17 6.26
CA LEU A 114 16.49 13.04 5.14
C LEU A 114 16.93 14.49 5.37
N LEU A 115 16.68 15.02 6.56
CA LEU A 115 17.10 16.37 6.92
C LEU A 115 18.62 16.52 6.78
N ILE A 116 19.40 15.54 7.27
CA ILE A 116 20.86 15.55 7.15
C ILE A 116 21.30 15.46 5.68
N MET A 117 20.67 14.59 4.88
CA MET A 117 20.97 14.47 3.44
C MET A 117 20.67 15.74 2.66
N ILE A 118 19.56 16.42 2.98
CA ILE A 118 19.18 17.70 2.36
C ILE A 118 20.19 18.80 2.74
N LEU A 119 20.56 18.90 4.02
CA LEU A 119 21.54 19.89 4.48
C LEU A 119 22.94 19.63 3.89
N ARG A 120 23.31 18.37 3.66
CA ARG A 120 24.57 17.99 3.00
C ARG A 120 24.59 18.27 1.50
N LEU A 121 23.43 18.36 0.86
CA LEU A 121 23.30 18.65 -0.56
C LEU A 121 23.41 20.15 -0.84
N GLU A 122 23.07 20.99 0.13
CA GLU A 122 23.14 22.45 -0.01
C GLU A 122 24.58 23.00 0.12
N GLU A 123 25.55 22.20 0.58
CA GLU A 123 26.95 22.63 0.57
C GLU A 123 27.57 22.46 -0.84
N PRO A 124 27.91 23.55 -1.55
CA PRO A 124 28.59 23.45 -2.82
C PRO A 124 29.98 22.84 -2.59
N LYS A 125 30.28 21.71 -3.26
CA LYS A 125 31.65 21.17 -3.29
C LYS A 125 32.59 22.18 -3.96
N THR A 126 33.24 23.02 -3.16
CA THR A 126 34.45 23.72 -3.58
C THR A 126 35.57 22.68 -3.68
N LYS A 127 35.72 22.10 -4.88
CA LYS A 127 36.91 21.31 -5.23
C LYS A 127 38.11 22.24 -5.18
N ASN A 128 38.90 22.15 -4.12
CA ASN A 128 40.22 22.77 -4.04
C ASN A 128 41.26 21.77 -4.57
N GLY A 129 42.00 22.18 -5.61
CA GLY A 129 43.33 21.65 -5.99
C GLY A 129 43.35 20.32 -6.71
#